data_AF-A0A1R4KHR6-F1
#
_entry.id   AF-A0A1R4KHR6-F1
#
_cell.length_a   1.000
_cell.length_b   1.000
_cell.length_c   1.000
_cell.angle_alpha   90.00
_cell.angle_beta   90.00
_cell.angle_gamma   90.00
#
_symmetry.space_group_name_H-M   'P 1'
#
loop_
_entity.id
_entity.type
_entity.pdbx_description
1 polymer ?
#
loop_
_entity_poly.entity_id
_entity_poly.type
_entity_poly.pdbx_seq_one_letter_code
_entity_poly.pdbx_strand_id
1 'polypeptide(L)'
;MMRFDQIPSATPDASNRTALRLDPYWDGLWQFGSAGQWVKREHAQRLRAAGVIGQLPGRLRTDPAEALARIDADWERKLDILGALAGWRTLTAEQQAAFAGTVAAGTRDRVIGDLFALGLIDSGTIWAPTSETAGADRAALWRPATTEVFDKLLAPLLTYAETVSVTGGESWTSGSQFDRHNILTAELCLRLAEFARIGTVLGERLSRVRALAYSGAGAPEPPGVSNQTADAVIVRRDGLRIAIETTAHTGGMHRFVKKVKSWCDVFARRPLETNGLVVCFVGVDRVDVRAEKSVHYAARKAIARATRDVPGIASNRTADRIFYADWTDLFPAPREASADLFTFRAQRPNGPSGGWVDAHLLDEESVPFDPSRMPIEPTAVIANASGIRATPHWLRDPVDARPQLHMLSLREAGLDPIPHPARNRRTGIRLQDLESKNREIGGAIQPPARLRF
;
A
#
# COMPACT_ATOMS: atom_id res chain seq x y z
N MET A 1 -15.26 -14.54 18.73
CA MET A 1 -13.86 -14.37 18.27
C MET A 1 -13.48 -15.62 17.50
N MET A 2 -12.67 -15.48 16.46
CA MET A 2 -12.26 -16.57 15.56
C MET A 2 -10.75 -16.49 15.35
N ARG A 3 -10.08 -17.64 15.28
CA ARG A 3 -8.65 -17.67 14.93
C ARG A 3 -8.47 -17.53 13.42
N PHE A 4 -7.43 -16.81 12.99
CA PHE A 4 -7.18 -16.61 11.55
C PHE A 4 -6.90 -17.90 10.77
N ASP A 5 -6.39 -18.94 11.43
CA ASP A 5 -6.16 -20.25 10.80
C ASP A 5 -7.47 -20.99 10.47
N GLN A 6 -8.56 -20.66 11.16
CA GLN A 6 -9.90 -21.22 10.98
C GLN A 6 -10.78 -20.44 9.99
N ILE A 7 -10.39 -19.22 9.62
CA ILE A 7 -11.14 -18.39 8.67
C ILE A 7 -10.64 -18.69 7.24
N PRO A 8 -11.53 -18.87 6.25
CA PRO A 8 -11.14 -18.96 4.85
C PRO A 8 -10.31 -17.75 4.42
N SER A 9 -9.15 -18.01 3.80
CA SER A 9 -8.19 -16.99 3.39
C SER A 9 -8.20 -16.81 1.88
N ALA A 10 -8.23 -15.57 1.40
CA ALA A 10 -8.03 -15.25 -0.01
C ALA A 10 -6.56 -15.37 -0.46
N THR A 11 -5.60 -15.36 0.47
CA THR A 11 -4.18 -15.53 0.17
C THR A 11 -3.89 -16.96 -0.32
N PRO A 12 -3.37 -17.15 -1.55
CA PRO A 12 -3.16 -18.48 -2.13
C PRO A 12 -1.92 -19.19 -1.56
N ASP A 13 -0.86 -18.44 -1.20
CA ASP A 13 0.32 -19.00 -0.56
C ASP A 13 0.13 -19.04 0.96
N ALA A 14 0.10 -20.25 1.52
CA ALA A 14 -0.05 -20.48 2.95
C ALA A 14 1.01 -19.75 3.79
N SER A 15 2.24 -19.64 3.30
CA SER A 15 3.36 -19.00 4.01
C SER A 15 3.17 -17.50 4.22
N ASN A 16 2.34 -16.88 3.39
CA ASN A 16 2.02 -15.45 3.43
C ASN A 16 0.75 -15.13 4.21
N ARG A 17 0.04 -16.13 4.76
CA ARG A 17 -1.23 -15.92 5.49
C ARG A 17 -1.05 -15.18 6.80
N THR A 18 -2.04 -14.37 7.16
CA THR A 18 -2.07 -13.61 8.43
C THR A 18 -1.85 -14.52 9.64
N ALA A 19 -2.40 -15.73 9.62
CA ALA A 19 -2.27 -16.69 10.72
C ALA A 19 -0.82 -17.10 11.02
N LEU A 20 0.08 -17.01 10.02
CA LEU A 20 1.48 -17.41 10.14
C LEU A 20 2.44 -16.24 10.33
N ARG A 21 2.10 -15.04 9.83
CA ARG A 21 2.93 -13.83 9.98
C ARG A 21 3.03 -13.39 11.43
N LEU A 22 4.10 -12.67 11.73
CA LEU A 22 4.29 -11.89 12.94
C LEU A 22 3.16 -10.86 13.06
N ASP A 23 2.53 -10.76 14.24
CA ASP A 23 1.51 -9.75 14.52
C ASP A 23 2.20 -8.46 14.99
N PRO A 24 2.24 -7.39 14.16
CA PRO A 24 2.95 -6.17 14.53
C PRO A 24 2.33 -5.40 15.69
N TYR A 25 1.09 -5.70 16.07
CA TYR A 25 0.46 -5.10 17.23
C TYR A 25 0.68 -5.94 18.49
N TRP A 26 0.34 -7.23 18.42
CA TRP A 26 0.31 -8.12 19.58
C TRP A 26 1.67 -8.74 19.95
N ASP A 27 2.58 -8.94 19.00
CA ASP A 27 3.87 -9.61 19.25
C ASP A 27 4.96 -8.68 19.81
N GLY A 28 4.60 -7.51 20.34
CA GLY A 28 5.50 -6.65 21.11
C GLY A 28 6.51 -5.84 20.28
N LEU A 29 6.31 -5.71 18.97
CA LEU A 29 7.23 -5.03 18.03
C LEU A 29 7.53 -3.56 18.40
N TRP A 30 6.66 -2.92 19.18
CA TRP A 30 6.72 -1.48 19.46
C TRP A 30 6.88 -1.15 20.94
N GLN A 31 7.41 -2.09 21.74
CA GLN A 31 7.56 -1.92 23.18
C GLN A 31 8.46 -0.71 23.55
N PHE A 32 9.58 -0.54 22.83
CA PHE A 32 10.60 0.48 23.14
C PHE A 32 10.56 1.73 22.25
N GLY A 33 9.56 1.86 21.38
CA GLY A 33 9.49 3.01 20.46
C GLY A 33 8.50 2.83 19.31
N SER A 34 8.55 3.75 18.36
CA SER A 34 7.72 3.73 17.14
C SER A 34 8.54 3.74 15.85
N ALA A 35 9.86 3.56 15.95
CA ALA A 35 10.81 3.60 14.86
C ALA A 35 11.74 2.38 14.94
N GLY A 36 12.09 1.83 13.78
CA GLY A 36 13.13 0.83 13.63
C GLY A 36 14.52 1.43 13.73
N GLN A 37 15.52 0.58 13.94
CA GLN A 37 16.92 0.93 13.78
C GLN A 37 17.36 0.64 12.35
N TRP A 38 17.73 1.70 11.64
CA TRP A 38 17.96 1.67 10.21
C TRP A 38 19.44 1.69 9.87
N VAL A 39 19.83 0.81 8.95
CA VAL A 39 21.14 0.76 8.33
C VAL A 39 20.99 1.22 6.89
N LYS A 40 21.70 2.29 6.54
CA LYS A 40 21.91 2.72 5.15
C LYS A 40 23.22 2.16 4.63
N ARG A 41 23.31 1.89 3.33
CA ARG A 41 24.53 1.33 2.72
C ARG A 41 25.78 2.18 2.99
N GLU A 42 25.71 3.48 2.73
CA GLU A 42 26.82 4.41 2.94
C GLU A 42 27.22 4.51 4.42
N HIS A 43 26.23 4.51 5.32
CA HIS A 43 26.49 4.55 6.76
C HIS A 43 27.19 3.28 7.25
N ALA A 44 26.75 2.11 6.78
CA ALA A 44 27.42 0.84 7.08
C ALA A 44 28.87 0.80 6.60
N GLN A 45 29.16 1.35 5.41
CA GLN A 45 30.52 1.44 4.89
C GLN A 45 31.40 2.32 5.79
N ARG A 46 30.89 3.48 6.24
CA ARG A 46 31.61 4.37 7.18
C ARG A 46 31.88 3.71 8.53
N LEU A 47 30.88 3.05 9.12
CA LEU A 47 31.04 2.32 10.38
C LEU A 47 32.08 1.20 10.28
N ARG A 48 32.09 0.47 9.16
CA ARG A 48 33.07 -0.60 8.90
C ARG A 48 34.47 -0.03 8.72
N ALA A 49 34.62 1.04 7.94
CA ALA A 49 35.91 1.72 7.75
C ALA A 49 36.48 2.27 9.06
N ALA A 50 35.61 2.73 9.97
CA ALA A 50 35.99 3.18 11.31
C ALA A 50 36.23 2.03 12.31
N GLY A 51 36.05 0.76 11.91
CA GLY A 51 36.21 -0.40 12.81
C GLY A 51 35.11 -0.55 13.88
N VAL A 52 34.03 0.24 13.79
CA VAL A 52 32.91 0.22 14.76
C VAL A 52 32.07 -1.05 14.62
N ILE A 53 31.94 -1.55 13.39
CA ILE A 53 31.27 -2.82 13.11
C ILE A 53 32.22 -3.78 12.38
N GLY A 54 32.18 -5.06 12.76
CA GLY A 54 32.99 -6.09 12.10
C GLY A 54 32.46 -6.47 10.72
N GLN A 55 31.24 -7.02 10.66
CA GLN A 55 30.59 -7.41 9.41
C GLN A 55 29.09 -7.12 9.44
N LEU A 56 28.53 -6.79 8.28
CA LEU A 56 27.07 -6.71 8.08
C LEU A 56 26.42 -8.10 8.21
N PRO A 57 25.09 -8.21 8.39
CA PRO A 57 24.37 -9.48 8.20
C PRO A 57 24.61 -10.06 6.81
N GLY A 58 24.65 -11.39 6.66
CA GLY A 58 24.99 -12.08 5.40
C GLY A 58 24.26 -11.53 4.17
N ARG A 59 22.94 -11.36 4.26
CA ARG A 59 22.08 -10.78 3.21
C ARG A 59 22.47 -9.36 2.76
N LEU A 60 23.21 -8.60 3.57
CA LEU A 60 23.61 -7.21 3.25
C LEU A 60 25.09 -7.09 2.85
N ARG A 61 25.78 -8.22 2.66
CA ARG A 61 27.22 -8.26 2.31
C ARG A 61 27.51 -8.19 0.82
N THR A 62 26.48 -8.14 -0.02
CA THR A 62 26.65 -8.09 -1.48
C THR A 62 27.57 -6.94 -1.90
N ASP A 63 28.48 -7.24 -2.83
CA ASP A 63 29.34 -6.23 -3.44
C ASP A 63 28.56 -5.35 -4.43
N PRO A 64 28.73 -4.01 -4.42
CA PRO A 64 27.98 -3.13 -5.31
C PRO A 64 28.24 -3.37 -6.81
N ALA A 65 29.46 -3.75 -7.21
CA ALA A 65 29.76 -4.02 -8.62
C ALA A 65 29.09 -5.32 -9.07
N GLU A 66 29.07 -6.34 -8.21
CA GLU A 66 28.30 -7.56 -8.46
C GLU A 66 26.80 -7.31 -8.55
N ALA A 67 26.24 -6.48 -7.65
CA ALA A 67 24.83 -6.12 -7.67
C ALA A 67 24.46 -5.36 -8.95
N LEU A 68 25.34 -4.46 -9.41
CA LEU A 68 25.16 -3.70 -10.64
C LEU A 68 25.21 -4.60 -11.88
N ALA A 69 26.16 -5.54 -11.93
CA ALA A 69 26.26 -6.52 -13.01
C ALA A 69 25.02 -7.41 -13.13
N ARG A 70 24.22 -7.51 -12.07
CA ARG A 70 22.97 -8.27 -12.01
C ARG A 70 21.74 -7.37 -11.99
N ILE A 71 21.81 -6.09 -12.36
CA ILE A 71 20.69 -5.15 -12.18
C ILE A 71 19.38 -5.63 -12.83
N ASP A 72 19.46 -6.29 -13.99
CA ASP A 72 18.34 -6.84 -14.77
C ASP A 72 18.00 -8.31 -14.44
N ALA A 73 18.84 -9.00 -13.65
CA ALA A 73 18.53 -10.34 -13.15
C ALA A 73 17.39 -10.29 -12.12
N ASP A 74 16.56 -11.33 -12.06
CA ASP A 74 15.42 -11.43 -11.13
C ASP A 74 14.47 -10.22 -11.22
N TRP A 75 14.32 -9.67 -12.43
CA TRP A 75 13.68 -8.38 -12.70
C TRP A 75 12.30 -8.26 -12.05
N GLU A 76 11.41 -9.20 -12.33
CA GLU A 76 10.04 -9.23 -11.77
C GLU A 76 10.05 -9.14 -10.25
N ARG A 77 10.89 -9.94 -9.61
CA ARG A 77 11.00 -9.98 -8.15
C ARG A 77 11.52 -8.66 -7.57
N LYS A 78 12.48 -8.01 -8.24
CA LYS A 78 12.94 -6.67 -7.85
C LYS A 78 11.81 -5.64 -7.97
N LEU A 79 11.06 -5.67 -9.07
CA LEU A 79 9.94 -4.76 -9.27
C LEU A 79 8.83 -5.01 -8.24
N ASP A 80 8.55 -6.25 -7.87
CA ASP A 80 7.57 -6.58 -6.83
C ASP A 80 7.96 -6.05 -5.45
N ILE A 81 9.23 -6.23 -5.06
CA ILE A 81 9.77 -5.67 -3.82
C ILE A 81 9.68 -4.14 -3.85
N LEU A 82 10.20 -3.52 -4.91
CA LEU A 82 10.25 -2.07 -5.01
C LEU A 82 8.85 -1.45 -5.13
N GLY A 83 7.92 -2.09 -5.82
CA GLY A 83 6.53 -1.64 -5.94
C GLY A 83 5.78 -1.69 -4.60
N ALA A 84 5.93 -2.80 -3.86
CA ALA A 84 5.38 -2.90 -2.50
C ALA A 84 5.95 -1.81 -1.59
N LEU A 85 7.26 -1.61 -1.60
CA LEU A 85 7.92 -0.58 -0.79
C LEU A 85 7.58 0.85 -1.25
N ALA A 86 7.39 1.07 -2.55
CA ALA A 86 6.96 2.35 -3.09
C ALA A 86 5.56 2.74 -2.62
N GLY A 87 4.64 1.76 -2.57
CA GLY A 87 3.25 1.98 -2.14
C GLY A 87 3.10 2.17 -0.64
N TRP A 88 3.79 1.33 0.15
CA TRP A 88 3.57 1.22 1.61
C TRP A 88 4.68 1.81 2.48
N ARG A 89 5.75 2.32 1.87
CA ARG A 89 6.94 2.94 2.48
C ARG A 89 7.78 2.02 3.35
N THR A 90 7.19 1.45 4.39
CA THR A 90 7.90 0.66 5.40
C THR A 90 7.12 -0.61 5.66
N LEU A 91 7.76 -1.75 5.41
CA LEU A 91 7.15 -3.07 5.58
C LEU A 91 8.08 -3.97 6.38
N THR A 92 7.52 -4.93 7.10
CA THR A 92 8.29 -6.10 7.53
C THR A 92 8.60 -6.99 6.32
N ALA A 93 9.59 -7.89 6.45
CA ALA A 93 9.91 -8.88 5.42
C ALA A 93 8.69 -9.73 5.03
N GLU A 94 7.86 -10.09 6.00
CA GLU A 94 6.66 -10.89 5.77
C GLU A 94 5.52 -10.11 5.12
N GLN A 95 5.35 -8.84 5.45
CA GLN A 95 4.37 -8.00 4.78
C GLN A 95 4.76 -7.73 3.34
N GLN A 96 6.03 -7.43 3.08
CA GLN A 96 6.54 -7.28 1.72
C GLN A 96 6.32 -8.55 0.90
N ALA A 97 6.64 -9.71 1.47
CA ALA A 97 6.41 -11.01 0.87
C ALA A 97 4.94 -11.29 0.57
N ALA A 98 4.03 -10.96 1.50
CA ALA A 98 2.59 -11.09 1.30
C ALA A 98 2.08 -10.19 0.16
N PHE A 99 2.51 -8.93 0.08
CA PHE A 99 2.17 -8.07 -1.05
C PHE A 99 2.70 -8.63 -2.37
N ALA A 100 3.97 -9.05 -2.41
CA ALA A 100 4.64 -9.53 -3.61
C ALA A 100 4.21 -10.94 -4.06
N GLY A 101 3.64 -11.77 -3.18
CA GLY A 101 3.38 -13.18 -3.47
C GLY A 101 4.65 -14.01 -3.52
N THR A 102 5.65 -13.67 -2.70
CA THR A 102 6.92 -14.39 -2.60
C THR A 102 7.12 -14.92 -1.19
N VAL A 103 8.14 -15.74 -0.96
CA VAL A 103 8.56 -16.11 0.40
C VAL A 103 9.30 -14.93 1.06
N ALA A 104 9.10 -14.74 2.36
CA ALA A 104 9.83 -13.75 3.15
C ALA A 104 11.35 -13.93 3.03
N ALA A 105 12.05 -12.82 2.80
CA ALA A 105 13.49 -12.83 2.59
C ALA A 105 14.24 -13.38 3.81
N GLY A 106 14.97 -14.48 3.61
CA GLY A 106 15.84 -15.06 4.63
C GLY A 106 17.19 -14.36 4.78
N THR A 107 18.05 -14.90 5.66
CA THR A 107 19.40 -14.37 5.95
C THR A 107 20.36 -14.25 4.76
N ARG A 108 20.04 -14.86 3.62
CA ARG A 108 20.89 -14.90 2.40
C ARG A 108 20.12 -14.54 1.12
N ASP A 109 19.04 -13.75 1.24
CA ASP A 109 18.30 -13.33 0.05
C ASP A 109 19.15 -12.42 -0.85
N ARG A 110 19.53 -12.94 -2.03
CA ARG A 110 20.37 -12.23 -3.00
C ARG A 110 19.69 -10.98 -3.54
N VAL A 111 18.37 -10.99 -3.77
CA VAL A 111 17.67 -9.85 -4.38
C VAL A 111 17.64 -8.67 -3.41
N ILE A 112 17.34 -8.94 -2.13
CA ILE A 112 17.42 -7.93 -1.07
C ILE A 112 18.85 -7.40 -0.94
N GLY A 113 19.85 -8.28 -0.99
CA GLY A 113 21.26 -7.88 -0.95
C GLY A 113 21.67 -6.99 -2.12
N ASP A 114 21.23 -7.31 -3.34
CA ASP A 114 21.48 -6.51 -4.54
C ASP A 114 20.81 -5.12 -4.40
N LEU A 115 19.54 -5.06 -4.00
CA LEU A 115 18.80 -3.80 -3.80
C LEU A 115 19.44 -2.92 -2.72
N PHE A 116 19.88 -3.52 -1.61
CA PHE A 116 20.56 -2.79 -0.53
C PHE A 116 21.96 -2.31 -0.96
N ALA A 117 22.73 -3.17 -1.65
CA ALA A 117 24.08 -2.83 -2.11
C ALA A 117 24.08 -1.67 -3.12
N LEU A 118 23.06 -1.61 -3.97
CA LEU A 118 22.85 -0.50 -4.91
C LEU A 118 22.31 0.75 -4.22
N GLY A 119 21.81 0.66 -2.98
CA GLY A 119 21.20 1.79 -2.29
C GLY A 119 19.80 2.13 -2.80
N LEU A 120 19.04 1.12 -3.26
CA LEU A 120 17.62 1.23 -3.62
C LEU A 120 16.71 1.07 -2.40
N ILE A 121 17.15 0.29 -1.41
CA ILE A 121 16.42 0.07 -0.14
C ILE A 121 17.35 0.28 1.07
N ASP A 122 16.76 0.70 2.18
CA ASP A 122 17.39 0.62 3.50
C ASP A 122 16.93 -0.66 4.23
N SER A 123 17.79 -1.19 5.11
CA SER A 123 17.45 -2.33 5.98
C SER A 123 17.28 -1.85 7.40
N GLY A 124 16.22 -2.29 8.06
CA GLY A 124 15.94 -1.97 9.45
C GLY A 124 15.74 -3.20 10.31
N THR A 125 15.88 -3.01 11.62
CA THR A 125 15.52 -4.01 12.63
C THR A 125 14.70 -3.34 13.72
N ILE A 126 13.87 -4.14 14.37
CA ILE A 126 13.17 -3.72 15.57
C ILE A 126 14.13 -3.92 16.75
N TRP A 127 14.21 -2.96 17.65
CA TRP A 127 15.09 -3.07 18.82
C TRP A 127 14.61 -4.20 19.73
N ALA A 128 15.36 -5.29 19.74
CA ALA A 128 15.17 -6.43 20.62
C ALA A 128 16.55 -6.84 21.18
N PRO A 129 16.88 -6.48 22.43
CA PRO A 129 18.21 -6.70 23.01
C PRO A 129 18.71 -8.15 23.04
N THR A 130 17.84 -9.12 22.75
CA THR A 130 18.12 -10.57 22.78
C THR A 130 17.87 -11.28 21.44
N SER A 131 17.70 -10.55 20.33
CA SER A 131 17.29 -11.13 19.04
C SER A 131 18.46 -11.66 18.20
N GLU A 132 19.11 -12.74 18.65
CA GLU A 132 20.02 -13.54 17.82
C GLU A 132 19.34 -14.82 17.28
N THR A 133 18.05 -14.74 16.92
CA THR A 133 17.26 -15.89 16.47
C THR A 133 16.73 -15.72 15.05
N ALA A 134 16.34 -16.81 14.38
CA ALA A 134 15.71 -16.81 13.06
C ALA A 134 14.41 -15.96 12.98
N GLY A 135 13.78 -15.66 14.13
CA GLY A 135 12.65 -14.73 14.20
C GLY A 135 13.03 -13.28 13.85
N ALA A 136 14.29 -12.89 14.06
CA ALA A 136 14.79 -11.55 13.74
C ALA A 136 14.78 -11.24 12.24
N ASP A 137 14.91 -12.26 11.39
CA ASP A 137 14.85 -12.07 9.93
C ASP A 137 13.42 -11.85 9.44
N ARG A 138 12.45 -12.53 10.06
CA ARG A 138 11.01 -12.34 9.77
C ARG A 138 10.56 -10.92 10.14
N ALA A 139 11.10 -10.38 11.23
CA ALA A 139 10.87 -9.02 11.69
C ALA A 139 11.77 -7.96 11.02
N ALA A 140 12.61 -8.34 10.04
CA ALA A 140 13.43 -7.37 9.32
C ALA A 140 12.54 -6.34 8.62
N LEU A 141 12.97 -5.08 8.64
CA LEU A 141 12.24 -3.97 8.06
C LEU A 141 12.90 -3.54 6.76
N TRP A 142 12.06 -3.14 5.80
CA TRP A 142 12.50 -2.66 4.50
C TRP A 142 11.78 -1.35 4.17
N ARG A 143 12.50 -0.44 3.53
CA ARG A 143 11.93 0.80 2.98
C ARG A 143 12.73 1.28 1.77
N PRO A 144 12.13 2.10 0.89
CA PRO A 144 12.88 2.81 -0.14
C PRO A 144 14.01 3.64 0.48
N ALA A 145 15.21 3.53 -0.09
CA ALA A 145 16.32 4.37 0.32
C ALA A 145 16.07 5.83 -0.07
N THR A 146 16.62 6.76 0.72
CA THR A 146 16.58 8.20 0.45
C THR A 146 17.71 8.58 -0.52
N THR A 147 17.71 8.03 -1.73
CA THR A 147 18.74 8.22 -2.77
C THR A 147 18.11 8.47 -4.13
N GLU A 148 18.89 8.98 -5.09
CA GLU A 148 18.50 9.15 -6.50
C GLU A 148 18.79 7.90 -7.34
N VAL A 149 19.17 6.78 -6.71
CA VAL A 149 19.62 5.57 -7.42
C VAL A 149 18.49 4.99 -8.26
N PHE A 150 17.26 5.00 -7.76
CA PHE A 150 16.10 4.53 -8.53
C PHE A 150 15.98 5.30 -9.84
N ASP A 151 15.97 6.63 -9.77
CA ASP A 151 15.79 7.49 -10.95
C ASP A 151 16.98 7.44 -11.92
N LYS A 152 18.20 7.25 -11.40
CA LYS A 152 19.43 7.22 -12.20
C LYS A 152 19.75 5.86 -12.82
N LEU A 153 19.49 4.77 -12.10
CA LEU A 153 19.90 3.42 -12.52
C LEU A 153 18.73 2.57 -12.99
N LEU A 154 17.60 2.61 -12.29
CA LEU A 154 16.50 1.68 -12.56
C LEU A 154 15.47 2.27 -13.52
N ALA A 155 15.02 3.51 -13.30
CA ALA A 155 14.01 4.16 -14.12
C ALA A 155 14.35 4.17 -15.63
N PRO A 156 15.60 4.40 -16.07
CA PRO A 156 15.96 4.35 -17.49
C PRO A 156 15.81 2.95 -18.12
N LEU A 157 15.77 1.89 -17.30
CA LEU A 157 15.63 0.51 -17.76
C LEU A 157 14.17 0.04 -17.80
N LEU A 158 13.24 0.77 -17.16
CA LEU A 158 11.83 0.40 -17.06
C LEU A 158 11.07 0.75 -18.34
N THR A 159 10.16 -0.12 -18.75
CA THR A 159 9.11 0.25 -19.70
C THR A 159 8.10 1.19 -19.02
N TYR A 160 7.24 1.84 -19.82
CA TYR A 160 6.15 2.66 -19.25
C TYR A 160 5.22 1.83 -18.35
N ALA A 161 4.83 0.64 -18.81
CA ALA A 161 4.01 -0.30 -18.04
C ALA A 161 4.69 -0.72 -16.72
N GLU A 162 5.99 -1.06 -16.77
CA GLU A 162 6.74 -1.40 -15.56
C GLU A 162 6.84 -0.21 -14.60
N THR A 163 7.09 1.00 -15.13
CA THR A 163 7.12 2.23 -14.34
C THR A 163 5.80 2.43 -13.60
N VAL A 164 4.67 2.38 -14.30
CA VAL A 164 3.34 2.50 -13.69
C VAL A 164 3.07 1.36 -12.71
N SER A 165 3.47 0.13 -13.00
CA SER A 165 3.28 -1.01 -12.09
C SER A 165 4.00 -0.81 -10.74
N VAL A 166 5.19 -0.19 -10.75
CA VAL A 166 5.99 0.06 -9.54
C VAL A 166 5.51 1.31 -8.81
N THR A 167 5.13 2.36 -9.54
CA THR A 167 4.91 3.68 -8.96
C THR A 167 3.45 4.11 -8.87
N GLY A 168 2.55 3.41 -9.56
CA GLY A 168 1.17 3.81 -9.81
C GLY A 168 1.05 5.10 -10.62
N GLY A 169 2.08 5.46 -11.41
CA GLY A 169 2.13 6.71 -12.18
C GLY A 169 2.66 7.91 -11.40
N GLU A 170 3.06 7.73 -10.14
CA GLU A 170 3.57 8.79 -9.26
C GLU A 170 5.10 8.87 -9.23
N SER A 171 5.69 10.01 -8.86
CA SER A 171 7.16 10.15 -8.73
C SER A 171 7.75 9.31 -7.59
N TRP A 172 8.92 8.69 -7.83
CA TRP A 172 9.64 7.93 -6.80
C TRP A 172 10.04 8.80 -5.62
N THR A 173 9.55 8.45 -4.43
CA THR A 173 9.80 9.21 -3.21
C THR A 173 10.03 8.26 -2.05
N SER A 174 10.92 8.64 -1.13
CA SER A 174 11.21 7.91 0.11
C SER A 174 10.30 8.32 1.28
N GLY A 175 9.53 9.41 1.13
CA GLY A 175 8.43 9.82 2.01
C GLY A 175 8.82 10.16 3.46
N SER A 176 7.85 10.58 4.27
CA SER A 176 7.97 10.64 5.73
C SER A 176 7.86 9.23 6.32
N GLN A 177 8.81 8.85 7.17
CA GLN A 177 8.97 7.46 7.63
C GLN A 177 8.46 7.32 9.06
N PHE A 178 7.17 6.97 9.21
CA PHE A 178 6.54 6.64 10.49
C PHE A 178 6.37 5.13 10.63
N ASP A 179 7.47 4.43 10.92
CA ASP A 179 7.57 2.96 10.79
C ASP A 179 6.41 2.18 11.43
N ARG A 180 6.10 2.46 12.71
CA ARG A 180 4.99 1.78 13.42
C ARG A 180 3.66 1.93 12.69
N HIS A 181 3.40 3.13 12.23
CA HIS A 181 2.14 3.50 11.63
C HIS A 181 1.98 2.91 10.23
N ASN A 182 3.04 2.93 9.42
CA ASN A 182 3.07 2.29 8.10
C ASN A 182 2.85 0.78 8.22
N ILE A 183 3.55 0.12 9.14
CA ILE A 183 3.45 -1.34 9.34
C ILE A 183 2.06 -1.75 9.85
N LEU A 184 1.46 -1.01 10.78
CA LEU A 184 0.11 -1.29 11.27
C LEU A 184 -0.94 -1.06 10.18
N THR A 185 -0.80 0.02 9.40
CA THR A 185 -1.73 0.32 8.30
C THR A 185 -1.65 -0.74 7.20
N ALA A 186 -0.43 -1.16 6.84
CA ALA A 186 -0.20 -2.25 5.91
C ALA A 186 -0.82 -3.56 6.41
N GLU A 187 -0.67 -3.87 7.71
CA GLU A 187 -1.25 -5.08 8.30
C GLU A 187 -2.79 -5.06 8.28
N LEU A 188 -3.41 -3.93 8.65
CA LEU A 188 -4.86 -3.78 8.55
C LEU A 188 -5.35 -4.06 7.13
N CYS A 189 -4.69 -3.48 6.13
CA CYS A 189 -5.06 -3.63 4.74
C CYS A 189 -4.84 -5.07 4.22
N LEU A 190 -3.75 -5.74 4.61
CA LEU A 190 -3.52 -7.15 4.29
C LEU A 190 -4.61 -8.04 4.90
N ARG A 191 -4.98 -7.81 6.16
CA ARG A 191 -6.04 -8.59 6.84
C ARG A 191 -7.41 -8.39 6.20
N LEU A 192 -7.76 -7.15 5.86
CA LEU A 192 -9.01 -6.87 5.15
C LEU A 192 -9.00 -7.45 3.73
N ALA A 193 -7.87 -7.39 3.02
CA ALA A 193 -7.70 -8.01 1.71
C ALA A 193 -7.74 -9.54 1.75
N GLU A 194 -7.31 -10.16 2.86
CA GLU A 194 -7.30 -11.62 3.03
C GLU A 194 -8.67 -12.16 3.43
N PHE A 195 -9.41 -11.44 4.30
CA PHE A 195 -10.60 -12.00 4.95
C PHE A 195 -11.92 -11.26 4.66
N ALA A 196 -11.89 -10.01 4.21
CA ALA A 196 -13.09 -9.22 3.98
C ALA A 196 -13.44 -9.11 2.48
N ARG A 197 -14.70 -8.81 2.19
CA ARG A 197 -15.21 -8.70 0.81
C ARG A 197 -14.95 -7.30 0.23
N ILE A 198 -13.69 -6.99 -0.02
CA ILE A 198 -13.27 -5.72 -0.64
C ILE A 198 -13.01 -5.89 -2.15
N GLY A 199 -12.86 -4.76 -2.85
CA GLY A 199 -12.40 -4.72 -4.24
C GLY A 199 -10.88 -4.65 -4.33
N THR A 200 -10.25 -3.71 -3.62
CA THR A 200 -8.78 -3.61 -3.54
C THR A 200 -8.31 -2.78 -2.33
N VAL A 201 -7.00 -2.75 -2.10
CA VAL A 201 -6.32 -1.83 -1.16
C VAL A 201 -5.14 -1.14 -1.85
N LEU A 202 -4.92 0.12 -1.49
CA LEU A 202 -3.84 0.96 -2.01
C LEU A 202 -3.08 1.61 -0.85
N GLY A 203 -1.75 1.62 -0.94
CA GLY A 203 -0.90 2.26 0.07
C GLY A 203 -0.90 3.79 -0.01
N GLU A 204 -0.26 4.44 0.95
CA GLU A 204 -0.16 5.90 1.13
C GLU A 204 0.14 6.64 -0.19
N ARG A 205 1.09 6.13 -1.01
CA ARG A 205 1.52 6.82 -2.24
C ARG A 205 0.37 7.14 -3.20
N LEU A 206 -0.64 6.26 -3.26
CA LEU A 206 -1.79 6.37 -4.16
C LEU A 206 -3.02 6.95 -3.44
N SER A 207 -2.83 7.45 -2.22
CA SER A 207 -3.89 7.87 -1.31
C SER A 207 -3.90 9.38 -1.07
N ARG A 208 -3.36 10.17 -2.02
CA ARG A 208 -3.36 11.64 -1.93
C ARG A 208 -4.78 12.17 -2.00
N VAL A 209 -5.13 13.11 -1.11
CA VAL A 209 -6.47 13.75 -1.12
C VAL A 209 -6.76 14.38 -2.48
N ARG A 210 -5.74 14.96 -3.12
CA ARG A 210 -5.83 15.47 -4.49
C ARG A 210 -6.36 14.41 -5.49
N ALA A 211 -5.81 13.21 -5.47
CA ALA A 211 -6.28 12.13 -6.34
C ALA A 211 -7.66 11.61 -5.92
N LEU A 212 -7.89 11.41 -4.62
CA LEU A 212 -9.12 10.80 -4.11
C LEU A 212 -10.36 11.70 -4.22
N ALA A 213 -10.19 12.99 -3.90
CA ALA A 213 -11.29 13.94 -3.81
C ALA A 213 -11.49 14.79 -5.10
N TYR A 214 -10.55 14.71 -6.05
CA TYR A 214 -10.51 15.58 -7.22
C TYR A 214 -10.19 14.82 -8.51
N SER A 215 -8.92 14.77 -8.94
CA SER A 215 -8.53 14.28 -10.27
C SER A 215 -8.99 12.83 -10.52
N GLY A 216 -8.75 11.94 -9.56
CA GLY A 216 -9.23 10.55 -9.60
C GLY A 216 -10.73 10.38 -9.31
N ALA A 217 -11.48 11.46 -9.15
CA ALA A 217 -12.93 11.49 -9.10
C ALA A 217 -13.54 12.28 -10.28
N GLY A 218 -12.75 12.61 -11.31
CA GLY A 218 -13.21 13.37 -12.47
C GLY A 218 -13.53 14.84 -12.16
N ALA A 219 -13.03 15.39 -11.05
CA ALA A 219 -13.33 16.75 -10.61
C ALA A 219 -12.08 17.65 -10.64
N PRO A 220 -12.24 18.95 -10.97
CA PRO A 220 -11.13 19.88 -11.02
C PRO A 220 -10.55 20.13 -9.63
N GLU A 221 -9.24 20.28 -9.56
CA GLU A 221 -8.49 20.60 -8.33
C GLU A 221 -8.55 22.11 -8.05
N PRO A 222 -9.12 22.56 -6.93
CA PRO A 222 -9.09 23.98 -6.59
C PRO A 222 -7.65 24.46 -6.28
N PRO A 223 -7.38 25.77 -6.40
CA PRO A 223 -6.13 26.34 -5.92
C PRO A 223 -5.93 26.04 -4.42
N GLY A 224 -4.71 25.67 -4.04
CA GLY A 224 -4.37 25.42 -2.63
C GLY A 224 -4.95 24.14 -2.03
N VAL A 225 -5.35 23.15 -2.85
CA VAL A 225 -5.71 21.81 -2.36
C VAL A 225 -4.61 21.26 -1.46
N SER A 226 -5.04 20.72 -0.31
CA SER A 226 -4.17 20.10 0.66
C SER A 226 -3.29 19.02 0.02
N ASN A 227 -1.99 19.05 0.30
CA ASN A 227 -1.06 17.95 -0.02
C ASN A 227 -1.20 16.79 0.99
N GLN A 228 -2.27 16.76 1.79
CA GLN A 228 -2.58 15.66 2.67
C GLN A 228 -2.71 14.36 1.88
N THR A 229 -2.22 13.30 2.49
CA THR A 229 -2.26 11.93 1.99
C THR A 229 -2.84 11.08 3.10
N ALA A 230 -3.80 10.22 2.76
CA ALA A 230 -4.27 9.18 3.67
C ALA A 230 -3.20 8.08 3.75
N ASP A 231 -3.21 7.30 4.82
CA ASP A 231 -2.18 6.30 5.07
C ASP A 231 -2.38 5.06 4.17
N ALA A 232 -3.63 4.79 3.82
CA ALA A 232 -4.04 3.83 2.81
C ALA A 232 -5.46 4.16 2.32
N VAL A 233 -5.90 3.43 1.30
CA VAL A 233 -7.30 3.42 0.84
C VAL A 233 -7.75 1.98 0.68
N ILE A 234 -8.92 1.68 1.21
CA ILE A 234 -9.66 0.46 0.89
C ILE A 234 -10.75 0.82 -0.11
N VAL A 235 -10.92 0.02 -1.15
CA VAL A 235 -11.97 0.21 -2.14
C VAL A 235 -13.00 -0.91 -1.98
N ARG A 236 -14.26 -0.56 -1.76
CA ARG A 236 -15.40 -1.50 -1.75
C ARG A 236 -15.70 -1.96 -3.18
N ARG A 237 -16.43 -3.07 -3.33
CA ARG A 237 -16.68 -3.69 -4.65
C ARG A 237 -17.51 -2.81 -5.60
N ASP A 238 -18.30 -1.89 -5.07
CA ASP A 238 -19.05 -0.88 -5.82
C ASP A 238 -18.21 0.36 -6.18
N GLY A 239 -16.95 0.42 -5.76
CA GLY A 239 -16.03 1.52 -6.02
C GLY A 239 -16.03 2.63 -4.95
N LEU A 240 -16.79 2.50 -3.85
CA LEU A 240 -16.66 3.42 -2.72
C LEU A 240 -15.23 3.33 -2.14
N ARG A 241 -14.58 4.49 -1.97
CA ARG A 241 -13.23 4.60 -1.41
C ARG A 241 -13.29 4.98 0.05
N ILE A 242 -12.60 4.22 0.88
CA ILE A 242 -12.46 4.43 2.32
C ILE A 242 -11.00 4.80 2.57
N ALA A 243 -10.73 6.09 2.75
CA ALA A 243 -9.42 6.56 3.18
C ALA A 243 -9.16 6.13 4.63
N ILE A 244 -7.95 5.66 4.91
CA ILE A 244 -7.55 5.17 6.22
C ILE A 244 -6.53 6.11 6.84
N GLU A 245 -6.78 6.47 8.10
CA GLU A 245 -5.90 7.31 8.90
C GLU A 245 -5.60 6.59 10.22
N THR A 246 -4.45 5.94 10.32
CA THR A 246 -4.04 5.20 11.52
C THR A 246 -3.52 6.19 12.56
N THR A 247 -3.91 6.03 13.82
CA THR A 247 -3.45 6.89 14.93
C THR A 247 -3.00 6.06 16.12
N ALA A 248 -1.70 6.15 16.44
CA ALA A 248 -1.05 5.21 17.36
C ALA A 248 -0.60 5.82 18.70
N HIS A 249 -0.77 7.13 18.90
CA HIS A 249 -0.37 7.80 20.15
C HIS A 249 -1.06 9.16 20.39
N THR A 250 -1.28 9.49 21.66
CA THR A 250 -1.93 10.74 22.11
C THR A 250 -1.04 11.99 21.98
N GLY A 251 0.29 11.85 21.96
CA GLY A 251 1.24 12.97 21.86
C GLY A 251 1.17 13.77 20.54
N GLY A 252 0.38 13.31 19.57
CA GLY A 252 0.14 13.95 18.28
C GLY A 252 -1.24 14.59 18.15
N MET A 253 -2.00 14.77 19.23
CA MET A 253 -3.42 15.15 19.18
C MET A 253 -3.70 16.43 18.37
N HIS A 254 -2.83 17.45 18.44
CA HIS A 254 -2.97 18.63 17.56
C HIS A 254 -2.93 18.24 16.08
N ARG A 255 -1.98 17.39 15.66
CA ARG A 255 -1.88 16.94 14.27
C ARG A 255 -3.12 16.13 13.87
N PHE A 256 -3.61 15.28 14.78
CA PHE A 256 -4.85 14.53 14.59
C PHE A 256 -6.04 15.47 14.36
N VAL A 257 -6.28 16.45 15.25
CA VAL A 257 -7.37 17.43 15.11
C VAL A 257 -7.27 18.18 13.78
N LYS A 258 -6.06 18.57 13.36
CA LYS A 258 -5.83 19.22 12.06
C LYS A 258 -6.20 18.31 10.89
N LYS A 259 -5.79 17.02 10.93
CA LYS A 259 -6.15 16.02 9.91
C LYS A 259 -7.67 15.81 9.82
N VAL A 260 -8.34 15.65 10.96
CA VAL A 260 -9.81 15.51 11.01
C VAL A 260 -10.50 16.73 10.39
N LYS A 261 -10.10 17.94 10.78
CA LYS A 261 -10.69 19.17 10.23
C LYS A 261 -10.49 19.26 8.71
N SER A 262 -9.29 18.93 8.22
CA SER A 262 -9.00 18.90 6.78
C SER A 262 -9.90 17.93 6.02
N TRP A 263 -10.19 16.75 6.58
CA TRP A 263 -11.16 15.82 6.00
C TRP A 263 -12.59 16.37 6.01
N CYS A 264 -13.03 17.02 7.10
CA CYS A 264 -14.32 17.71 7.11
C CYS A 264 -14.42 18.77 6.02
N ASP A 265 -13.36 19.57 5.82
CA ASP A 265 -13.31 20.62 4.80
C ASP A 265 -13.41 20.03 3.37
N VAL A 266 -12.79 18.87 3.13
CA VAL A 266 -12.94 18.12 1.87
C VAL A 266 -14.39 17.67 1.68
N PHE A 267 -14.97 17.01 2.67
CA PHE A 267 -16.32 16.44 2.56
C PHE A 267 -17.42 17.50 2.47
N ALA A 268 -17.24 18.66 3.11
CA ALA A 268 -18.13 19.80 2.95
C ALA A 268 -18.20 20.30 1.50
N ARG A 269 -17.14 20.13 0.71
CA ARG A 269 -17.03 20.58 -0.69
C ARG A 269 -17.32 19.50 -1.72
N ARG A 270 -17.23 18.23 -1.34
CA ARG A 270 -17.25 17.09 -2.28
C ARG A 270 -18.31 16.08 -1.87
N PRO A 271 -19.56 16.18 -2.34
CA PRO A 271 -20.64 15.26 -1.97
C PRO A 271 -20.30 13.79 -2.16
N LEU A 272 -20.80 12.91 -1.28
CA LEU A 272 -20.58 11.47 -1.40
C LEU A 272 -21.07 10.92 -2.74
N GLU A 273 -22.22 11.39 -3.21
CA GLU A 273 -22.85 10.94 -4.46
C GLU A 273 -21.96 11.14 -5.70
N THR A 274 -21.18 12.22 -5.75
CA THR A 274 -20.34 12.57 -6.91
C THR A 274 -18.86 12.30 -6.67
N ASN A 275 -18.47 11.88 -5.46
CA ASN A 275 -17.09 11.67 -5.09
C ASN A 275 -16.78 10.26 -4.53
N GLY A 276 -17.76 9.53 -3.97
CA GLY A 276 -17.54 8.16 -3.50
C GLY A 276 -16.37 8.00 -2.54
N LEU A 277 -16.24 8.90 -1.55
CA LEU A 277 -15.12 8.91 -0.60
C LEU A 277 -15.61 9.08 0.84
N VAL A 278 -15.08 8.27 1.74
CA VAL A 278 -15.21 8.43 3.20
C VAL A 278 -13.84 8.27 3.86
N VAL A 279 -13.72 8.60 5.14
CA VAL A 279 -12.49 8.37 5.91
C VAL A 279 -12.79 7.60 7.19
N CYS A 280 -11.94 6.61 7.51
CA CYS A 280 -11.94 5.92 8.78
C CYS A 280 -10.61 6.17 9.50
N PHE A 281 -10.70 6.75 10.70
CA PHE A 281 -9.58 6.84 11.61
C PHE A 281 -9.49 5.53 12.41
N VAL A 282 -8.33 4.89 12.40
CA VAL A 282 -8.12 3.63 13.13
C VAL A 282 -7.23 3.89 14.34
N GLY A 283 -7.80 3.74 15.53
CA GLY A 283 -7.07 3.86 16.79
C GLY A 283 -6.24 2.63 17.07
N VAL A 284 -4.96 2.82 17.35
CA VAL A 284 -4.03 1.74 17.68
C VAL A 284 -3.23 2.09 18.92
N ASP A 285 -3.81 1.83 20.10
CA ASP A 285 -3.13 2.05 21.37
C ASP A 285 -1.89 1.14 21.55
N ARG A 286 -1.09 1.29 22.60
CA ARG A 286 -0.15 0.21 22.96
C ARG A 286 -0.91 -0.85 23.75
N VAL A 287 -0.47 -2.10 23.66
CA VAL A 287 -1.10 -3.24 24.34
C VAL A 287 -1.30 -3.00 25.85
N ASP A 288 -0.36 -2.31 26.50
CA ASP A 288 -0.40 -2.06 27.96
C ASP A 288 -0.98 -0.69 28.37
N VAL A 289 -1.68 0.03 27.48
CA VAL A 289 -2.24 1.35 27.81
C VAL A 289 -3.45 1.20 28.73
N ARG A 290 -3.41 1.87 29.89
CA ARG A 290 -4.59 2.03 30.75
C ARG A 290 -5.70 2.77 30.00
N ALA A 291 -6.95 2.32 30.13
CA ALA A 291 -8.11 2.87 29.42
C ALA A 291 -8.22 4.42 29.49
N GLU A 292 -7.88 5.04 30.61
CA GLU A 292 -7.90 6.50 30.82
C GLU A 292 -6.94 7.29 29.91
N LYS A 293 -5.92 6.62 29.35
CA LYS A 293 -4.94 7.20 28.42
C LYS A 293 -5.18 6.77 26.96
N SER A 294 -6.28 6.08 26.69
CA SER A 294 -6.60 5.56 25.37
C SER A 294 -6.77 6.69 24.35
N VAL A 295 -6.21 6.49 23.15
CA VAL A 295 -6.41 7.36 22.00
C VAL A 295 -7.88 7.45 21.61
N HIS A 296 -8.67 6.41 21.91
CA HIS A 296 -10.09 6.28 21.58
C HIS A 296 -10.94 7.48 21.99
N TYR A 297 -10.96 7.81 23.28
CA TYR A 297 -11.82 8.88 23.79
C TYR A 297 -11.44 10.24 23.21
N ALA A 298 -10.14 10.54 23.15
CA ALA A 298 -9.65 11.80 22.63
C ALA A 298 -9.90 11.95 21.12
N ALA A 299 -9.72 10.87 20.34
CA ALA A 299 -10.00 10.85 18.92
C ALA A 299 -11.49 11.07 18.63
N ARG A 300 -12.39 10.35 19.32
CA ARG A 300 -13.84 10.55 19.19
C ARG A 300 -14.24 11.98 19.56
N LYS A 301 -13.74 12.52 20.67
CA LYS A 301 -14.03 13.91 21.05
C LYS A 301 -13.59 14.92 19.97
N ALA A 302 -12.42 14.70 19.38
CA ALA A 302 -11.90 15.55 18.30
C ALA A 302 -12.74 15.44 17.02
N ILE A 303 -13.14 14.23 16.61
CA ILE A 303 -14.02 13.99 15.46
C ILE A 303 -15.37 14.67 15.67
N ALA A 304 -16.05 14.41 16.80
CA ALA A 304 -17.35 14.98 17.10
C ALA A 304 -17.32 16.53 17.19
N ARG A 305 -16.19 17.11 17.61
CA ARG A 305 -16.00 18.56 17.55
C ARG A 305 -15.86 19.05 16.11
N ALA A 306 -14.96 18.45 15.32
CA ALA A 306 -14.70 18.89 13.96
C ALA A 306 -15.92 18.76 13.04
N THR A 307 -16.74 17.71 13.21
CA THR A 307 -17.99 17.55 12.45
C THR A 307 -19.09 18.53 12.89
N ARG A 308 -19.00 19.12 14.08
CA ARG A 308 -19.88 20.23 14.49
C ARG A 308 -19.37 21.57 13.97
N ASP A 309 -18.06 21.78 13.99
CA ASP A 309 -17.42 23.00 13.49
C ASP A 309 -17.57 23.10 11.96
N VAL A 310 -17.62 21.96 11.25
CA VAL A 310 -17.81 21.87 9.80
C VAL A 310 -18.88 20.82 9.50
N PRO A 311 -20.18 21.15 9.62
CA PRO A 311 -21.27 20.15 9.54
C PRO A 311 -21.60 19.67 8.13
N GLY A 312 -21.24 20.44 7.10
CA GLY A 312 -21.73 20.21 5.73
C GLY A 312 -23.20 20.62 5.59
N ILE A 313 -23.87 20.08 4.58
CA ILE A 313 -25.31 20.31 4.31
C ILE A 313 -26.13 19.07 4.67
N ALA A 314 -27.46 19.20 4.80
CA ALA A 314 -28.31 18.10 5.24
C ALA A 314 -28.20 16.83 4.37
N SER A 315 -28.06 16.98 3.05
CA SER A 315 -27.87 15.88 2.10
C SER A 315 -26.42 15.37 1.99
N ASN A 316 -25.46 16.03 2.63
CA ASN A 316 -24.05 15.68 2.61
C ASN A 316 -23.38 16.13 3.92
N ARG A 317 -23.75 15.47 5.02
CA ARG A 317 -23.20 15.78 6.34
C ARG A 317 -21.80 15.19 6.46
N THR A 318 -20.88 15.95 7.02
CA THR A 318 -19.51 15.46 7.26
C THR A 318 -19.49 14.30 8.26
N ALA A 319 -20.40 14.33 9.25
CA ALA A 319 -20.57 13.28 10.24
C ALA A 319 -20.94 11.90 9.64
N ASP A 320 -21.56 11.86 8.46
CA ASP A 320 -21.93 10.60 7.81
C ASP A 320 -20.73 9.93 7.09
N ARG A 321 -19.57 10.61 7.03
CA ARG A 321 -18.42 10.23 6.21
C ARG A 321 -17.09 10.16 6.96
N ILE A 322 -17.11 10.46 8.25
CA ILE A 322 -15.96 10.34 9.14
C ILE A 322 -16.25 9.29 10.18
N PHE A 323 -15.44 8.25 10.17
CA PHE A 323 -15.59 7.07 11.01
C PHE A 323 -14.38 6.89 11.92
N TYR A 324 -14.59 6.13 12.98
CA TYR A 324 -13.55 5.72 13.90
C TYR A 324 -13.68 4.23 14.21
N ALA A 325 -12.61 3.46 14.06
CA ALA A 325 -12.54 2.06 14.46
C ALA A 325 -11.41 1.89 15.49
N ASP A 326 -11.63 1.02 16.48
CA ASP A 326 -10.57 0.57 17.37
C ASP A 326 -9.91 -0.68 16.79
N TRP A 327 -8.58 -0.73 16.80
CA TRP A 327 -7.84 -1.92 16.37
C TRP A 327 -8.27 -3.17 17.14
N THR A 328 -8.49 -3.03 18.45
CA THR A 328 -8.80 -4.16 19.33
C THR A 328 -10.23 -4.68 19.17
N ASP A 329 -11.15 -3.85 18.64
CA ASP A 329 -12.49 -4.31 18.26
C ASP A 329 -12.44 -5.27 17.06
N LEU A 330 -11.49 -5.06 16.15
CA LEU A 330 -11.30 -5.91 14.97
C LEU A 330 -10.38 -7.11 15.26
N PHE A 331 -9.34 -6.89 16.07
CA PHE A 331 -8.27 -7.85 16.36
C PHE A 331 -8.03 -7.95 17.87
N PRO A 332 -8.89 -8.67 18.61
CA PRO A 332 -8.94 -8.61 20.08
C PRO A 332 -7.78 -9.32 20.78
N ALA A 333 -7.09 -10.22 20.08
CA ALA A 333 -6.01 -11.03 20.64
C ALA A 333 -5.01 -11.44 19.54
N PRO A 334 -3.79 -11.89 19.91
CA PRO A 334 -2.83 -12.40 18.94
C PRO A 334 -3.45 -13.50 18.07
N ARG A 335 -3.33 -13.33 16.74
CA ARG A 335 -3.85 -14.27 15.73
C ARG A 335 -5.38 -14.49 15.73
N GLU A 336 -6.14 -13.55 16.29
CA GLU A 336 -7.59 -13.61 16.33
C GLU A 336 -8.25 -12.42 15.63
N ALA A 337 -9.46 -12.66 15.10
CA ALA A 337 -10.35 -11.65 14.56
C ALA A 337 -11.71 -11.69 15.26
N SER A 338 -12.32 -10.51 15.39
CA SER A 338 -13.75 -10.37 15.64
C SER A 338 -14.55 -10.60 14.36
N ALA A 339 -15.85 -10.90 14.50
CA ALA A 339 -16.77 -10.90 13.36
C ALA A 339 -16.87 -9.51 12.71
N ASP A 340 -16.58 -8.46 13.48
CA ASP A 340 -16.55 -7.07 13.04
C ASP A 340 -15.54 -6.80 11.90
N LEU A 341 -14.51 -7.64 11.76
CA LEU A 341 -13.54 -7.59 10.65
C LEU A 341 -14.22 -7.69 9.28
N PHE A 342 -15.19 -8.60 9.12
CA PHE A 342 -15.79 -8.91 7.81
C PHE A 342 -16.60 -7.76 7.23
N THR A 343 -17.14 -6.92 8.11
CA THR A 343 -17.90 -5.72 7.75
C THR A 343 -17.10 -4.43 7.90
N PHE A 344 -15.87 -4.55 8.42
CA PHE A 344 -15.05 -3.45 8.91
C PHE A 344 -15.86 -2.47 9.76
N ARG A 345 -16.32 -2.95 10.92
CA ARG A 345 -17.14 -2.15 11.84
C ARG A 345 -16.35 -0.93 12.33
N ALA A 346 -17.02 0.20 12.34
CA ALA A 346 -16.55 1.47 12.85
C ALA A 346 -17.71 2.20 13.54
N GLN A 347 -17.45 3.37 14.08
CA GLN A 347 -18.45 4.25 14.66
C GLN A 347 -18.38 5.63 14.00
N ARG A 348 -19.50 6.34 13.91
CA ARG A 348 -19.55 7.73 13.46
C ARG A 348 -20.36 8.61 14.41
N PRO A 349 -20.15 9.94 14.43
CA PRO A 349 -20.98 10.85 15.20
C PRO A 349 -22.44 10.83 14.72
N ASN A 350 -23.41 10.84 15.65
CA ASN A 350 -24.84 10.86 15.34
C ASN A 350 -25.39 12.27 15.03
N GLY A 351 -24.63 13.05 14.23
CA GLY A 351 -25.03 14.39 13.81
C GLY A 351 -25.41 15.33 14.98
N PRO A 352 -26.42 16.21 14.80
CA PRO A 352 -26.83 17.21 15.80
C PRO A 352 -27.34 16.63 17.13
N SER A 353 -27.85 15.39 17.11
CA SER A 353 -28.41 14.73 18.29
C SER A 353 -27.34 14.30 19.31
N GLY A 354 -26.06 14.34 18.92
CA GLY A 354 -24.94 13.93 19.77
C GLY A 354 -24.83 12.41 19.93
N GLY A 355 -23.70 11.94 20.45
CA GLY A 355 -23.40 10.52 20.57
C GLY A 355 -22.77 9.91 19.32
N TRP A 356 -22.64 8.59 19.34
CA TRP A 356 -22.00 7.79 18.29
C TRP A 356 -22.89 6.61 17.94
N VAL A 357 -22.91 6.26 16.66
CA VAL A 357 -23.63 5.10 16.15
C VAL A 357 -22.65 4.21 15.41
N ASP A 358 -22.90 2.90 15.48
CA ASP A 358 -22.13 1.92 14.73
C ASP A 358 -22.42 2.04 13.23
N ALA A 359 -21.41 1.70 12.44
CA ALA A 359 -21.48 1.62 11.00
C ALA A 359 -20.58 0.50 10.50
N HIS A 360 -20.98 -0.14 9.42
CA HIS A 360 -20.32 -1.27 8.79
C HIS A 360 -19.79 -0.78 7.43
N LEU A 361 -18.51 -0.43 7.35
CA LEU A 361 -17.96 0.31 6.20
C LEU A 361 -18.00 -0.48 4.89
N LEU A 362 -18.00 -1.82 4.97
CA LEU A 362 -18.09 -2.70 3.80
C LEU A 362 -19.52 -3.10 3.44
N ASP A 363 -20.51 -2.62 4.20
CA ASP A 363 -21.92 -2.86 3.96
C ASP A 363 -22.56 -1.66 3.24
N GLU A 364 -23.20 -1.92 2.10
CA GLU A 364 -23.88 -0.94 1.26
C GLU A 364 -25.11 -0.35 1.96
N GLU A 365 -25.78 -1.09 2.84
CA GLU A 365 -26.92 -0.57 3.60
C GLU A 365 -26.46 0.39 4.70
N SER A 366 -25.34 0.08 5.36
CA SER A 366 -24.80 0.94 6.42
C SER A 366 -24.13 2.21 5.88
N VAL A 367 -23.46 2.14 4.73
CA VAL A 367 -22.86 3.29 4.04
C VAL A 367 -23.32 3.29 2.57
N PRO A 368 -24.50 3.87 2.29
CA PRO A 368 -25.04 3.91 0.93
C PRO A 368 -24.18 4.73 -0.02
N PHE A 369 -23.95 4.19 -1.20
CA PHE A 369 -23.25 4.83 -2.31
C PHE A 369 -23.92 4.40 -3.62
N ASP A 370 -24.19 5.35 -4.51
CA ASP A 370 -24.78 5.11 -5.81
C ASP A 370 -23.72 5.37 -6.90
N PRO A 371 -23.06 4.32 -7.41
CA PRO A 371 -22.04 4.42 -8.46
C PRO A 371 -22.48 5.21 -9.70
N SER A 372 -23.77 5.17 -10.04
CA SER A 372 -24.30 5.79 -11.27
C SER A 372 -24.26 7.31 -11.26
N ARG A 373 -24.11 7.93 -10.08
CA ARG A 373 -24.02 9.38 -9.91
C ARG A 373 -22.60 9.93 -10.05
N MET A 374 -21.61 9.06 -10.16
CA MET A 374 -20.23 9.49 -10.35
C MET A 374 -19.96 9.94 -11.80
N PRO A 375 -19.13 10.98 -11.99
CA PRO A 375 -18.76 11.45 -13.34
C PRO A 375 -17.76 10.52 -14.06
N ILE A 376 -17.29 9.48 -13.37
CA ILE A 376 -16.36 8.46 -13.86
C ILE A 376 -16.87 7.10 -13.42
N GLU A 377 -16.38 6.02 -14.05
CA GLU A 377 -16.63 4.67 -13.57
C GLU A 377 -15.89 4.43 -12.24
N PRO A 378 -16.60 4.27 -11.10
CA PRO A 378 -15.94 4.18 -9.80
C PRO A 378 -15.19 2.86 -9.59
N THR A 379 -15.63 1.79 -10.25
CA THR A 379 -14.99 0.46 -10.21
C THR A 379 -13.69 0.38 -11.00
N ALA A 380 -13.40 1.33 -11.88
CA ALA A 380 -12.17 1.35 -12.67
C ALA A 380 -10.90 1.35 -11.79
N VAL A 381 -10.97 1.88 -10.57
CA VAL A 381 -9.84 1.84 -9.63
C VAL A 381 -9.43 0.41 -9.27
N ILE A 382 -10.37 -0.54 -9.23
CA ILE A 382 -10.10 -1.96 -8.90
C ILE A 382 -9.31 -2.59 -10.03
N ALA A 383 -9.77 -2.41 -11.27
CA ALA A 383 -9.09 -2.85 -12.48
C ALA A 383 -7.69 -2.24 -12.60
N ASN A 384 -7.57 -0.92 -12.41
CA ASN A 384 -6.29 -0.22 -12.46
C ASN A 384 -5.31 -0.72 -11.37
N ALA A 385 -5.80 -0.90 -10.15
CA ALA A 385 -4.99 -1.38 -9.02
C ALA A 385 -4.44 -2.80 -9.24
N SER A 386 -5.12 -3.63 -10.02
CA SER A 386 -4.67 -4.99 -10.31
C SER A 386 -3.35 -5.04 -11.10
N GLY A 387 -3.00 -3.96 -11.81
CA GLY A 387 -1.71 -3.79 -12.50
C GLY A 387 -0.60 -3.20 -11.61
N ILE A 388 -0.89 -2.86 -10.35
CA ILE A 388 0.06 -2.19 -9.44
C ILE A 388 0.68 -3.20 -8.48
N ARG A 389 2.01 -3.20 -8.38
CA ARG A 389 2.80 -4.13 -7.54
C ARG A 389 2.74 -3.81 -6.04
N ALA A 390 2.12 -2.70 -5.66
CA ALA A 390 1.77 -2.40 -4.28
C ALA A 390 0.49 -3.11 -3.81
N THR A 391 -0.36 -3.56 -4.74
CA THR A 391 -1.59 -4.30 -4.45
C THR A 391 -1.25 -5.72 -4.00
N PRO A 392 -1.93 -6.32 -3.00
CA PRO A 392 -1.74 -7.72 -2.64
C PRO A 392 -1.82 -8.64 -3.86
N HIS A 393 -0.88 -9.57 -4.02
CA HIS A 393 -0.75 -10.35 -5.25
C HIS A 393 -2.04 -11.09 -5.65
N TRP A 394 -2.83 -11.56 -4.68
CA TRP A 394 -4.11 -12.24 -4.94
C TRP A 394 -5.25 -11.32 -5.41
N LEU A 395 -5.05 -9.99 -5.35
CA LEU A 395 -5.97 -8.99 -5.88
C LEU A 395 -5.50 -8.41 -7.23
N ARG A 396 -4.44 -8.98 -7.82
CA ARG A 396 -3.91 -8.59 -9.14
C ARG A 396 -4.54 -9.35 -10.31
N ASP A 397 -5.44 -10.28 -10.03
CA ASP A 397 -6.10 -11.13 -11.03
C ASP A 397 -7.59 -10.76 -11.20
N PRO A 398 -8.16 -10.94 -12.41
CA PRO A 398 -7.52 -11.47 -13.61
C PRO A 398 -6.68 -10.42 -14.36
N VAL A 399 -5.55 -10.86 -14.91
CA VAL A 399 -4.63 -10.02 -15.72
C VAL A 399 -5.34 -9.27 -16.85
N ASP A 400 -6.35 -9.89 -17.47
CA ASP A 400 -7.09 -9.31 -18.60
C ASP A 400 -7.93 -8.07 -18.24
N ALA A 401 -8.20 -7.85 -16.96
CA ALA A 401 -8.88 -6.65 -16.49
C ALA A 401 -7.95 -5.43 -16.36
N ARG A 402 -6.63 -5.62 -16.50
CA ARG A 402 -5.64 -4.54 -16.35
C ARG A 402 -5.69 -3.56 -17.53
N PRO A 403 -5.42 -2.26 -17.29
CA PRO A 403 -5.21 -1.32 -18.38
C PRO A 403 -4.07 -1.75 -19.29
N GLN A 404 -4.31 -1.81 -20.59
CA GLN A 404 -3.27 -2.12 -21.58
C GLN A 404 -2.40 -0.89 -21.83
N LEU A 405 -1.49 -0.58 -20.90
CA LEU A 405 -0.69 0.66 -20.93
C LEU A 405 0.20 0.79 -22.17
N HIS A 406 0.66 -0.33 -22.74
CA HIS A 406 1.40 -0.32 -24.00
C HIS A 406 0.57 0.22 -25.18
N MET A 407 -0.74 0.00 -25.18
CA MET A 407 -1.63 0.53 -26.23
C MET A 407 -1.76 2.05 -26.12
N LEU A 408 -1.69 2.62 -24.90
CA LEU A 408 -1.66 4.08 -24.72
C LEU A 408 -0.38 4.66 -25.33
N SER A 409 0.79 4.08 -25.04
CA SER A 409 2.06 4.53 -25.62
C SER A 409 2.09 4.41 -27.15
N LEU A 410 1.49 3.35 -27.72
CA LEU A 410 1.38 3.19 -29.17
C LEU A 410 0.48 4.27 -29.79
N ARG A 411 -0.70 4.52 -29.20
CA ARG A 411 -1.63 5.55 -29.68
C ARG A 411 -1.03 6.95 -29.61
N GLU A 412 -0.30 7.29 -28.54
CA GLU A 412 0.42 8.57 -28.45
C GLU A 412 1.50 8.70 -29.52
N ALA A 413 2.14 7.59 -29.90
CA ALA A 413 3.09 7.55 -31.01
C ALA A 413 2.43 7.54 -32.40
N GLY A 414 1.10 7.62 -32.49
CA GLY A 414 0.35 7.54 -33.75
C GLY A 414 0.33 6.15 -34.39
N LEU A 415 0.59 5.10 -33.61
CA LEU A 415 0.63 3.71 -34.06
C LEU A 415 -0.63 2.98 -33.58
N ASP A 416 -1.50 2.58 -34.52
CA ASP A 416 -2.62 1.68 -34.25
C ASP A 416 -2.88 0.84 -35.53
N PRO A 417 -2.50 -0.46 -35.60
CA PRO A 417 -2.07 -1.40 -34.54
C PRO A 417 -0.53 -1.55 -34.37
N ILE A 418 -0.07 -2.47 -33.49
CA ILE A 418 1.36 -2.84 -33.32
C ILE A 418 2.01 -3.03 -34.69
N PRO A 419 3.10 -2.29 -35.02
CA PRO A 419 3.71 -2.38 -36.35
C PRO A 419 4.15 -3.81 -36.65
N HIS A 420 3.59 -4.38 -37.72
CA HIS A 420 4.14 -5.59 -38.31
C HIS A 420 5.41 -5.21 -39.06
N PRO A 421 6.61 -5.72 -38.69
CA PRO A 421 7.80 -5.48 -39.48
C PRO A 421 7.54 -5.98 -40.91
N ALA A 422 7.68 -5.09 -41.89
CA ALA A 422 7.53 -5.46 -43.30
C ALA A 422 8.54 -6.56 -43.64
N ARG A 423 8.11 -7.58 -44.40
CA ARG A 423 8.99 -8.67 -44.86
C ARG A 423 10.21 -8.09 -45.57
N ASN A 424 11.38 -8.15 -44.94
CA ASN A 424 12.63 -7.79 -45.60
C ASN A 424 13.06 -8.94 -46.52
N ARG A 425 12.68 -8.87 -47.80
CA ARG A 425 13.07 -9.84 -48.83
C ARG A 425 14.57 -9.82 -49.17
N ARG A 426 15.34 -8.83 -48.69
CA ARG A 426 16.76 -8.64 -49.04
C ARG A 426 17.76 -9.13 -48.00
N THR A 427 17.40 -9.21 -46.71
CA THR A 427 18.36 -9.55 -45.64
C THR A 427 18.38 -11.02 -45.25
N GLY A 428 17.48 -11.86 -45.78
CA GLY A 428 17.46 -13.29 -45.49
C GLY A 428 17.10 -13.67 -44.04
N ILE A 429 16.78 -12.70 -43.19
CA ILE A 429 16.32 -12.95 -41.81
C ILE A 429 14.96 -13.64 -41.90
N ARG A 430 14.90 -14.89 -41.45
CA ARG A 430 13.65 -15.65 -41.44
C ARG A 430 12.80 -15.11 -40.30
N LEU A 431 11.52 -14.90 -40.57
CA LEU A 431 10.51 -14.52 -39.57
C LEU A 431 10.58 -15.43 -38.31
N GLN A 432 11.00 -16.69 -38.46
CA GLN A 432 11.26 -17.65 -37.38
C GLN A 432 12.25 -17.17 -36.29
N ASP A 433 13.18 -16.27 -36.63
CA ASP A 433 14.15 -15.71 -35.68
C ASP A 433 13.52 -14.62 -34.78
N LEU A 434 12.38 -14.06 -35.18
CA LEU A 434 11.56 -13.11 -34.41
C LEU A 434 10.27 -13.76 -33.85
N GLU A 435 9.78 -14.84 -34.48
CA GLU A 435 8.46 -15.46 -34.23
C GLU A 435 8.43 -16.47 -33.08
N SER A 436 9.57 -16.91 -32.54
CA SER A 436 9.62 -18.09 -31.67
C SER A 436 9.25 -17.90 -30.19
N LYS A 437 8.81 -16.71 -29.75
CA LYS A 437 8.48 -16.50 -28.32
C LYS A 437 7.08 -15.99 -27.99
N ASN A 438 6.26 -15.55 -28.94
CA ASN A 438 5.04 -14.79 -28.61
C ASN A 438 3.79 -15.07 -29.49
N ARG A 439 3.64 -16.28 -30.05
CA ARG A 439 2.39 -16.68 -30.71
C ARG A 439 1.87 -18.01 -30.19
N GLU A 440 0.62 -18.02 -29.74
CA GLU A 440 -0.23 -19.18 -29.98
C GLU A 440 -0.48 -19.29 -31.49
N ILE A 441 -0.45 -20.51 -32.00
CA ILE A 441 -0.55 -20.85 -33.41
C ILE A 441 -1.85 -20.22 -33.99
N GLY A 442 -1.72 -19.14 -34.76
CA GLY A 442 -2.84 -18.44 -35.42
C GLY A 442 -3.31 -17.12 -34.80
N GLY A 443 -2.71 -16.64 -33.70
CA GLY A 443 -3.14 -15.42 -32.99
C GLY A 443 -2.48 -14.09 -33.42
N ALA A 444 -3.10 -12.97 -33.01
CA ALA A 444 -2.55 -11.62 -33.10
C ALA A 444 -1.17 -11.53 -32.40
N ILE A 445 -0.28 -10.67 -32.90
CA ILE A 445 1.04 -10.46 -32.27
C ILE A 445 0.83 -9.85 -30.89
N GLN A 446 1.29 -10.56 -29.85
CA GLN A 446 1.30 -10.05 -28.49
C GLN A 446 2.56 -9.21 -28.26
N PRO A 447 2.49 -8.09 -27.51
CA PRO A 447 3.67 -7.30 -27.20
C PRO A 447 4.66 -8.12 -26.34
N PRO A 448 5.95 -7.76 -26.23
CA PRO A 448 6.89 -8.42 -25.31
C PRO A 448 6.34 -8.51 -23.88
N ALA A 449 6.73 -9.55 -23.13
CA ALA A 449 6.23 -9.78 -21.76
C ALA A 449 6.36 -8.54 -20.86
N ARG A 450 7.46 -7.78 -20.99
CA ARG A 450 7.73 -6.52 -20.27
C ARG A 450 6.77 -5.36 -20.58
N LEU A 451 5.91 -5.50 -21.59
CA LEU A 451 4.86 -4.53 -21.98
C LEU A 451 3.45 -5.01 -21.67
N ARG A 452 3.28 -6.25 -21.20
CA ARG A 452 1.97 -6.86 -20.90
C ARG A 452 1.48 -6.58 -19.48
N PHE A 453 2.22 -5.79 -18.71
CA PHE A 453 1.92 -5.52 -17.30
C PHE A 453 0.89 -4.41 -17.11
#